data_AF-A0A345HQL2-F1
#
_entry.id   AF-A0A345HQL2-F1
#
_cell.length_a   1.000
_cell.length_b   1.000
_cell.length_c   1.000
_cell.angle_alpha   90.00
_cell.angle_beta   90.00
_cell.angle_gamma   90.00
#
_symmetry.space_group_name_H-M   'P 1'
#
loop_
_entity.id
_entity.type
_entity.pdbx_description
1 polymer ?
#
loop_
_entity_poly.entity_id
_entity_poly.type
_entity_poly.pdbx_seq_one_letter_code
_entity_poly.pdbx_strand_id
1 'polypeptide(L)'
;MGRPRKQLGSLDAETAHQAVRWIRIAARTIASALDDDAFTEIWAWLSDDHQDALQALTKGEPCTLTVHDSRTTIQWTAHPVRYLKLSTRQGINLPACVEKYAQPQEQRE
;
A
#
# COMPACT_ATOMS: atom_id res chain seq x y z
N MET A 1 -23.42 -3.43 -4.70
CA MET A 1 -22.16 -2.75 -5.04
C MET A 1 -21.54 -2.24 -3.77
N GLY A 2 -20.31 -2.67 -3.42
CA GLY A 2 -19.63 -2.20 -2.21
C GLY A 2 -19.16 -0.75 -2.36
N ARG A 3 -19.16 0.03 -1.28
CA ARG A 3 -18.66 1.42 -1.33
C ARG A 3 -17.18 1.43 -1.76
N PRO A 4 -16.76 2.37 -2.63
CA PRO A 4 -15.36 2.51 -2.98
C PRO A 4 -14.55 2.86 -1.72
N ARG A 5 -13.43 2.17 -1.52
CA ARG A 5 -12.53 2.45 -0.39
C ARG A 5 -11.88 3.80 -0.60
N LYS A 6 -11.87 4.63 0.44
CA LYS A 6 -11.22 5.94 0.41
C LYS A 6 -9.69 5.74 0.51
N GLN A 7 -8.96 6.12 -0.54
CA GLN A 7 -7.50 6.12 -0.50
C GLN A 7 -7.03 7.31 0.37
N LEU A 8 -6.27 7.01 1.43
CA LEU A 8 -5.75 8.02 2.36
C LEU A 8 -4.39 8.59 1.94
N GLY A 9 -3.65 7.87 1.10
CA GLY A 9 -2.34 8.29 0.61
C GLY A 9 -1.74 7.32 -0.40
N SER A 10 -0.61 7.73 -0.98
CA SER A 10 0.24 6.91 -1.84
C SER A 10 1.67 7.41 -1.71
N LEU A 11 2.65 6.50 -1.74
CA LEU A 11 4.06 6.83 -1.72
C LEU A 11 4.83 5.90 -2.64
N ASP A 12 5.83 6.45 -3.33
CA ASP A 12 6.74 5.68 -4.18
C ASP A 12 7.88 5.11 -3.35
N ALA A 13 8.20 3.84 -3.59
CA ALA A 13 9.34 3.16 -3.00
C ALA A 13 10.27 2.65 -4.10
N GLU A 14 11.56 2.88 -3.94
CA GLU A 14 12.60 2.50 -4.90
C GLU A 14 12.93 1.00 -4.81
N THR A 15 12.65 0.37 -3.67
CA THR A 15 12.93 -1.05 -3.43
C THR A 15 11.78 -1.75 -2.71
N ALA A 16 11.67 -3.06 -2.90
CA ALA A 16 10.73 -3.91 -2.16
C ALA A 16 10.90 -3.75 -0.64
N HIS A 17 12.14 -3.71 -0.16
CA HIS A 17 12.45 -3.47 1.26
C HIS A 17 11.91 -2.12 1.76
N GLN A 18 12.06 -1.05 0.97
CA GLN A 18 11.53 0.26 1.34
C GLN A 18 10.01 0.26 1.39
N ALA A 19 9.34 -0.39 0.42
CA ALA A 19 7.89 -0.54 0.42
C ALA A 19 7.38 -1.29 1.66
N VAL A 20 7.94 -2.46 1.96
CA VAL A 20 7.57 -3.25 3.15
C VAL A 20 7.88 -2.49 4.43
N ARG A 21 9.03 -1.81 4.51
CA ARG A 21 9.38 -0.97 5.66
C ARG A 21 8.35 0.15 5.88
N TRP A 22 7.86 0.77 4.81
CA TRP A 22 6.84 1.80 4.91
C TRP A 22 5.52 1.24 5.46
N ILE A 23 5.07 0.08 4.97
CA ILE A 23 3.89 -0.62 5.50
C ILE A 23 4.07 -0.94 6.99
N ARG A 24 5.25 -1.48 7.39
CA ARG A 24 5.55 -1.78 8.80
C ARG A 24 5.49 -0.55 9.70
N ILE A 25 6.04 0.58 9.24
CA ILE A 25 5.97 1.84 9.99
C ILE A 25 4.52 2.29 10.14
N ALA A 26 3.77 2.34 9.04
CA ALA A 26 2.37 2.76 9.05
C ALA A 26 1.50 1.88 9.96
N ALA A 27 1.66 0.56 9.88
CA ALA A 27 0.97 -0.41 10.74
C ALA A 27 1.33 -0.18 12.22
N ARG A 28 2.61 -0.01 12.54
CA ARG A 28 3.05 0.23 13.93
C ARG A 28 2.57 1.57 14.49
N THR A 29 2.45 2.60 13.65
CA THR A 29 1.91 3.91 14.05
C THR A 29 0.45 3.82 14.51
N ILE A 30 -0.36 2.96 13.88
CA ILE A 30 -1.79 2.85 14.23
C ILE A 30 -2.09 1.73 15.23
N ALA A 31 -1.15 0.82 15.48
CA ALA A 31 -1.39 -0.40 16.24
C ALA A 31 -2.05 -0.16 17.62
N SER A 32 -1.61 0.83 18.39
CA SER A 32 -2.18 1.10 19.72
C SER A 32 -3.59 1.72 19.70
N ALA A 33 -4.12 2.06 18.51
CA ALA A 33 -5.46 2.60 18.35
C ALA A 33 -6.46 1.57 17.81
N LEU A 34 -6.03 0.35 17.54
CA LEU A 34 -6.85 -0.75 17.06
C LEU A 34 -7.47 -1.53 18.22
N ASP A 35 -8.57 -2.22 17.95
CA ASP A 35 -9.06 -3.25 18.85
C ASP A 35 -8.08 -4.44 19.00
N ASP A 36 -8.30 -5.28 20.02
CA ASP A 36 -7.39 -6.37 20.40
C ASP A 36 -7.20 -7.41 19.28
N ASP A 37 -8.24 -7.70 18.50
CA ASP A 37 -8.19 -8.65 17.40
C ASP A 37 -7.35 -8.09 16.24
N ALA A 38 -7.63 -6.85 15.83
CA ALA A 38 -6.89 -6.14 14.80
C ALA A 38 -5.41 -5.89 15.20
N PHE A 39 -5.16 -5.62 16.48
CA PHE A 39 -3.80 -5.50 17.02
C PHE A 39 -3.04 -6.81 16.92
N THR A 40 -3.68 -7.94 17.23
CA THR A 40 -3.09 -9.28 17.13
C THR A 40 -2.76 -9.63 15.67
N GLU A 41 -3.67 -9.35 14.74
CA GLU A 41 -3.45 -9.52 13.29
C GLU A 41 -2.24 -8.71 12.81
N ILE A 42 -2.17 -7.41 13.17
CA ILE A 42 -1.01 -6.57 12.83
C ILE A 42 0.27 -7.10 13.45
N TRP A 43 0.24 -7.56 14.69
CA TRP A 43 1.46 -8.02 15.36
C TRP A 43 2.03 -9.28 14.75
N ALA A 44 1.19 -10.24 14.35
CA ALA A 44 1.63 -11.42 13.61
C ALA A 44 2.40 -11.00 12.35
N TRP A 45 1.81 -10.09 11.57
CA TRP A 45 2.43 -9.62 10.33
C TRP A 45 3.73 -8.84 10.55
N LEU A 46 3.76 -7.96 11.57
CA LEU A 46 4.96 -7.18 11.92
C LEU A 46 6.14 -8.03 12.38
N SER A 47 5.86 -9.23 12.90
CA SER A 47 6.85 -10.14 13.47
C SER A 47 7.54 -10.98 12.40
N ASP A 48 6.78 -11.72 11.58
CA ASP A 48 7.37 -12.69 10.64
C ASP A 48 6.77 -12.61 9.22
N ASP A 49 5.44 -12.50 9.10
CA ASP A 49 4.75 -12.61 7.78
C ASP A 49 5.10 -11.50 6.78
N HIS A 50 5.70 -10.39 7.22
CA HIS A 50 6.22 -9.36 6.31
C HIS A 50 7.32 -9.88 5.37
N GLN A 51 7.97 -11.02 5.68
CA GLN A 51 8.94 -11.66 4.80
C GLN A 51 8.27 -12.23 3.53
N ASP A 52 7.07 -12.77 3.62
CA ASP A 52 6.31 -13.23 2.45
C ASP A 52 5.94 -12.06 1.53
N ALA A 53 5.54 -10.92 2.11
CA ALA A 53 5.28 -9.70 1.37
C ALA A 53 6.53 -9.19 0.63
N LEU A 54 7.69 -9.24 1.30
CA LEU A 54 8.97 -8.89 0.69
C LEU A 54 9.35 -9.84 -0.45
N GLN A 55 9.15 -11.14 -0.25
CA GLN A 55 9.43 -12.16 -1.25
C GLN A 55 8.53 -12.00 -2.49
N ALA A 56 7.25 -11.71 -2.29
CA ALA A 56 6.29 -11.43 -3.37
C ALA A 56 6.71 -10.20 -4.18
N LEU A 57 6.99 -9.08 -3.52
CA LEU A 57 7.43 -7.85 -4.19
C LEU A 57 8.75 -8.04 -4.95
N THR A 58 9.68 -8.82 -4.41
CA THR A 58 10.93 -9.17 -5.09
C THR A 58 10.70 -10.00 -6.35
N LYS A 59 9.69 -10.88 -6.33
CA LYS A 59 9.21 -11.61 -7.52
C LYS A 59 8.37 -10.73 -8.46
N GLY A 60 8.13 -9.47 -8.09
CA GLY A 60 7.31 -8.52 -8.82
C GLY A 60 5.82 -8.86 -8.79
N GLU A 61 5.38 -9.52 -7.73
CA GLU A 61 3.97 -9.74 -7.41
C GLU A 61 3.50 -8.65 -6.44
N PRO A 62 2.28 -8.12 -6.59
CA PRO A 62 1.73 -7.18 -5.63
C PRO A 62 1.45 -7.88 -4.30
N CYS A 63 1.62 -7.15 -3.20
CA CYS A 63 1.27 -7.64 -1.87
C CYS A 63 0.23 -6.74 -1.21
N THR A 64 -0.62 -7.34 -0.38
CA THR A 64 -1.66 -6.62 0.36
C THR A 64 -1.66 -7.06 1.81
N LEU A 65 -1.56 -6.10 2.72
CA LEU A 65 -1.90 -6.26 4.13
C LEU A 65 -3.30 -5.68 4.32
N THR A 66 -4.23 -6.51 4.79
CA THR A 66 -5.57 -6.06 5.21
C THR A 66 -5.67 -6.24 6.70
N VAL A 67 -6.29 -5.29 7.38
CA VAL A 67 -6.55 -5.35 8.82
C VAL A 67 -8.00 -5.01 9.04
N HIS A 68 -8.67 -5.82 9.87
CA HIS A 68 -10.08 -5.66 10.16
C HIS A 68 -10.26 -5.12 11.58
N ASP A 69 -10.42 -3.81 11.70
CA ASP A 69 -10.88 -3.17 12.92
C ASP A 69 -12.42 -3.15 12.93
N SER A 70 -13.02 -3.26 14.11
CA SER A 70 -14.46 -3.44 14.36
C SER A 70 -15.42 -2.68 13.44
N ARG A 71 -15.05 -1.48 12.97
CA ARG A 71 -15.86 -0.65 12.07
C ARG A 71 -15.16 -0.26 10.77
N THR A 72 -13.87 -0.58 10.64
CA THR A 72 -13.03 -0.09 9.54
C THR A 72 -12.11 -1.19 9.01
N THR A 73 -12.13 -1.41 7.70
CA THR A 73 -11.12 -2.22 7.03
C THR A 73 -10.00 -1.32 6.53
N ILE A 74 -8.80 -1.53 7.02
CA ILE A 74 -7.60 -0.81 6.61
C ILE A 74 -6.82 -1.70 5.67
N GLN A 75 -6.33 -1.14 4.56
CA GLN A 75 -5.54 -1.91 3.60
C GLN A 75 -4.33 -1.12 3.12
N TRP A 76 -3.19 -1.79 3.15
CA TRP A 76 -1.97 -1.34 2.48
C TRP A 76 -1.70 -2.28 1.31
N THR A 77 -1.54 -1.70 0.13
CA THR A 77 -1.19 -2.46 -1.06
C THR A 77 0.07 -1.87 -1.68
N ALA A 78 1.04 -2.73 -1.99
CA ALA A 78 2.22 -2.37 -2.74
C ALA A 78 2.21 -3.08 -4.08
N HIS A 79 2.41 -2.31 -5.16
CA HIS A 79 2.46 -2.82 -6.52
C HIS A 79 3.85 -2.55 -7.09
N PRO A 80 4.59 -3.59 -7.53
CA PRO A 80 5.89 -3.40 -8.15
C PRO A 80 5.72 -2.82 -9.56
N VAL A 81 6.38 -1.68 -9.83
CA VAL A 81 6.34 -1.00 -11.13
C VAL A 81 7.67 -1.26 -11.85
N ARG A 82 7.67 -2.23 -12.78
CA ARG A 82 8.89 -2.61 -13.54
C ARG A 82 9.21 -1.69 -14.71
N TYR A 83 8.21 -0.97 -15.22
CA TYR A 83 8.31 -0.20 -16.46
C TYR A 83 7.75 1.20 -16.28
N LEU A 84 8.39 2.08 -15.49
CA LEU A 84 8.18 3.54 -15.54
C LEU A 84 9.21 4.23 -14.62
N LYS A 85 10.30 4.75 -15.18
CA LYS A 85 11.12 5.81 -14.54
C LYS A 85 10.43 7.19 -14.63
N LEU A 86 9.08 7.23 -14.63
CA LEU A 86 8.31 8.48 -14.61
C LEU A 86 7.48 8.63 -13.32
N SER A 87 7.50 7.63 -12.43
CA SER A 87 6.62 7.59 -11.26
C SER A 87 7.17 8.38 -10.07
N THR A 88 8.48 8.60 -9.99
CA THR A 88 9.07 9.36 -8.87
C THR A 88 8.54 10.78 -8.89
N ARG A 89 7.61 11.11 -7.99
CA ARG A 89 7.01 12.46 -7.88
C ARG A 89 8.01 13.53 -7.42
N GLN A 90 9.25 13.17 -7.12
CA GLN A 90 10.31 14.11 -6.78
C GLN A 90 11.05 14.56 -8.06
N GLY A 91 10.87 15.83 -8.43
CA GLY A 91 11.75 16.53 -9.37
C GLY A 91 11.58 16.18 -10.86
N ILE A 92 10.56 15.41 -11.25
CA ILE A 92 10.27 15.12 -12.66
C ILE A 92 9.28 16.14 -13.21
N ASN A 93 9.63 16.80 -14.33
CA ASN A 93 8.68 17.55 -15.15
C ASN A 93 7.72 16.54 -15.79
N LEU A 94 6.58 16.32 -15.15
CA LEU A 94 5.59 15.35 -15.61
C LEU A 94 5.05 15.79 -16.98
N PRO A 95 5.00 14.90 -17.98
CA PRO A 95 4.39 15.24 -19.26
C PRO A 95 2.91 15.57 -19.03
N ALA A 96 2.37 16.53 -19.80
CA ALA A 96 1.00 17.04 -19.65
C ALA A 96 -0.09 15.93 -19.69
N CYS A 97 0.24 14.74 -20.19
CA CYS A 97 -0.67 13.60 -20.19
C CYS A 97 -0.96 13.02 -18.79
N VAL A 98 -0.14 13.30 -17.76
CA VAL A 98 -0.31 12.74 -16.41
C VAL A 98 -1.60 13.20 -15.75
N GLU A 99 -2.08 14.42 -16.05
CA GLU A 99 -3.37 14.91 -15.52
C GLU A 99 -4.56 14.05 -15.94
N LYS A 100 -4.47 13.39 -17.09
CA LYS A 100 -5.53 12.50 -17.61
C LYS A 100 -5.67 11.21 -16.80
N TYR A 101 -4.65 10.84 -16.03
CA TYR A 101 -4.60 9.61 -15.23
C TYR A 101 -4.54 9.88 -13.73
N ALA A 102 -4.50 11.14 -13.30
CA ALA A 102 -4.49 11.53 -11.89
C ALA A 102 -5.88 11.43 -11.23
N GLN A 103 -6.93 11.28 -12.01
CA GLN A 103 -8.29 11.10 -11.50
C GLN A 103 -8.56 9.60 -11.26
N PRO A 104 -9.23 9.22 -10.15
CA PRO A 104 -9.68 7.86 -9.95
C PRO A 104 -10.54 7.48 -11.15
N GLN A 105 -10.17 6.42 -11.87
CA GLN A 105 -10.95 5.94 -13.01
C GLN A 105 -12.32 5.48 -12.51
N GLU A 106 -13.30 6.36 -12.61
CA GLU A 106 -14.70 6.00 -12.59
C GLU A 106 -14.97 5.23 -13.89
N GLN A 107 -14.91 3.91 -13.75
CA GLN A 107 -15.65 2.89 -14.51
C GLN A 107 -15.86 3.17 -16.01
N ARG A 108 -15.20 2.37 -16.87
CA ARG A 108 -15.68 2.11 -18.23
C ARG A 108 -16.05 0.64 -18.38
N GLU A 109 -17.37 0.47 -18.51
CA GLU A 109 -18.16 -0.51 -19.28
C GLU A 109 -17.63 -1.93 -19.49
#